data_AF-A0A918JY10-F1
#
_entry.id   AF-A0A918JY10-F1
#
_cell.length_a   1.000
_cell.length_b   1.000
_cell.length_c   1.000
_cell.angle_alpha   90.00
_cell.angle_beta   90.00
_cell.angle_gamma   90.00
#
_symmetry.space_group_name_H-M   'P 1'
#
loop_
_entity.id
_entity.type
_entity.pdbx_description
1 polymer ?
#
loop_
_entity_poly.entity_id
_entity_poly.type
_entity_poly.pdbx_seq_one_letter_code
_entity_poly.pdbx_strand_id
1 'polypeptide(L)'
;MKKGVLSIGIACIGFYFLYTSNMDLYHRFLDGLAQSQNVSEFTPTIFAFGKTLKIITLCMGLLSLYFGIISFLKKNKIAIIGILLAILLMVCSFIPFWKYMLKNSGLDISF
;
A
#
# COMPACT_ATOMS: atom_id res chain seq x y z
N MET A 1 27.03 1.31 2.89
CA MET A 1 26.27 0.31 3.69
C MET A 1 25.04 0.90 4.37
N LYS A 2 25.14 1.92 5.25
CA LYS A 2 23.99 2.47 6.01
C LYS A 2 22.74 2.82 5.18
N LYS A 3 22.91 3.49 4.03
CA LYS A 3 21.80 3.94 3.16
C LYS A 3 21.04 2.79 2.47
N GLY A 4 21.73 1.69 2.14
CA GLY A 4 21.10 0.52 1.51
C GLY A 4 20.21 -0.23 2.49
N VAL A 5 20.68 -0.41 3.73
CA VAL A 5 19.87 -0.99 4.81
C VAL A 5 18.67 -0.10 5.15
N LEU A 6 18.85 1.23 5.15
CA LEU A 6 17.76 2.20 5.29
C LEU A 6 16.69 2.06 4.21
N SER A 7 17.08 1.91 2.93
CA SER A 7 16.13 1.68 1.83
C SER A 7 15.31 0.41 2.05
N ILE A 8 15.95 -0.70 2.45
CA ILE A 8 15.24 -1.95 2.78
C ILE A 8 14.28 -1.74 3.96
N GLY A 9 14.72 -1.06 5.02
CA GLY A 9 13.88 -0.76 6.18
C GLY A 9 12.64 0.06 5.82
N ILE A 10 12.81 1.12 5.02
CA ILE A 10 11.70 1.95 4.54
C ILE A 10 10.74 1.14 3.65
N ALA A 11 11.26 0.27 2.79
CA ALA A 11 10.43 -0.61 1.97
C ALA A 11 9.61 -1.57 2.83
N CYS A 12 10.20 -2.22 3.83
CA CYS A 12 9.48 -3.10 4.74
C CYS A 12 8.38 -2.36 5.52
N ILE A 13 8.66 -1.15 6.00
CA ILE A 13 7.66 -0.29 6.65
C ILE A 13 6.53 0.05 5.67
N GLY A 14 6.87 0.36 4.42
CA GLY A 14 5.90 0.62 3.37
C GLY A 14 5.00 -0.59 3.06
N PHE A 15 5.56 -1.81 3.01
CA PHE A 15 4.78 -3.03 2.84
C PHE A 15 3.86 -3.30 4.03
N TYR A 16 4.36 -3.12 5.24
CA TYR A 16 3.55 -3.25 6.46
C TYR A 16 2.40 -2.24 6.48
N PHE A 17 2.68 -0.99 6.10
CA PHE A 17 1.66 0.05 5.98
C PHE A 17 0.62 -0.32 4.92
N LEU A 18 1.06 -0.74 3.72
CA LEU A 18 0.16 -1.18 2.66
C LEU A 18 -0.79 -2.29 3.11
N TYR A 19 -0.25 -3.31 3.78
CA TYR A 19 -1.05 -4.43 4.29
C TYR A 19 -2.08 -3.95 5.34
N THR A 20 -1.61 -3.23 6.35
CA THR A 20 -2.45 -2.76 7.45
C THR A 20 -3.54 -1.82 6.95
N SER A 21 -3.21 -0.91 6.03
CA SER A 21 -4.17 0.01 5.43
C SER A 21 -5.22 -0.69 4.58
N ASN A 22 -4.86 -1.74 3.83
CA ASN A 22 -5.84 -2.53 3.07
C ASN A 22 -6.78 -3.32 4.01
N MET A 23 -6.27 -3.84 5.13
CA MET A 23 -7.10 -4.51 6.14
C MET A 23 -8.02 -3.54 6.88
N ASP A 24 -7.53 -2.36 7.27
CA ASP A 24 -8.36 -1.34 7.93
C ASP A 24 -9.48 -0.86 7.00
N LEU A 25 -9.17 -0.65 5.72
CA LEU A 25 -10.15 -0.37 4.68
C LEU A 25 -11.21 -1.48 4.56
N TYR A 26 -10.80 -2.75 4.56
CA TYR A 26 -11.71 -3.89 4.50
C TYR A 26 -12.64 -3.95 5.71
N HIS A 27 -12.12 -3.79 6.92
CA HIS A 27 -12.94 -3.77 8.14
C HIS A 27 -13.92 -2.60 8.18
N ARG A 28 -13.47 -1.38 7.87
CA ARG A 28 -14.37 -0.21 7.80
C ARG A 28 -15.50 -0.39 6.79
N PHE A 29 -15.24 -1.12 5.71
CA PHE A 29 -16.25 -1.43 4.71
C PHE A 29 -17.27 -2.45 5.22
N LEU A 30 -16.81 -3.51 5.89
CA LEU A 30 -17.70 -4.50 6.52
C LEU A 30 -18.54 -3.88 7.64
N ASP A 31 -17.94 -3.06 8.49
CA ASP A 31 -18.66 -2.36 9.56
C ASP A 31 -19.71 -1.39 8.98
N GLY A 32 -19.36 -0.67 7.90
CA GLY A 32 -20.29 0.20 7.18
C GLY A 32 -21.46 -0.55 6.53
N LEU A 33 -21.24 -1.76 6.01
CA LEU A 33 -22.29 -2.65 5.52
C LEU A 33 -23.20 -3.16 6.65
N ALA A 34 -22.62 -3.54 7.78
CA ALA A 34 -23.37 -4.05 8.93
C ALA A 34 -24.22 -2.96 9.60
N GLN A 35 -23.75 -1.70 9.56
CA GLN A 35 -24.35 -0.59 10.29
C GLN A 35 -25.29 0.30 9.46
N SER A 36 -25.26 0.23 8.11
CA SER A 36 -26.05 1.12 7.25
C SER A 36 -27.05 0.38 6.32
N GLN A 37 -28.30 0.84 6.31
CA GLN A 37 -29.27 0.56 5.23
C GLN A 37 -29.00 1.41 3.97
N ASN A 38 -28.07 2.37 4.03
CA ASN A 38 -27.78 3.36 2.98
C ASN A 38 -26.31 3.28 2.54
N VAL A 39 -25.99 2.27 1.72
CA VAL A 39 -24.65 2.00 1.15
C VAL A 39 -24.11 3.17 0.30
N SER A 40 -24.99 4.06 -0.17
CA SER A 40 -24.66 5.12 -1.14
C SER A 40 -23.76 6.24 -0.58
N GLU A 41 -23.94 6.65 0.68
CA GLU A 41 -23.15 7.75 1.29
C GLU A 41 -21.79 7.31 1.83
N PHE A 42 -21.64 6.02 2.14
CA PHE A 42 -20.39 5.46 2.69
C PHE A 42 -19.33 5.20 1.60
N THR A 43 -19.79 4.93 0.38
CA THR A 43 -18.96 4.66 -0.80
C THR A 43 -17.93 5.76 -1.13
N PRO A 44 -18.30 7.07 -1.22
CA PRO A 44 -17.35 8.11 -1.58
C PRO A 44 -16.25 8.35 -0.54
N THR A 45 -16.57 8.27 0.76
CA THR A 45 -15.61 8.51 1.84
C THR A 45 -14.54 7.42 1.89
N ILE A 46 -14.95 6.15 1.74
CA ILE A 46 -13.98 5.06 1.70
C ILE A 46 -13.13 5.13 0.42
N PHE A 47 -13.72 5.51 -0.71
CA PHE A 47 -12.97 5.71 -1.95
C PHE A 47 -11.92 6.83 -1.85
N ALA A 48 -12.25 7.92 -1.17
CA ALA A 48 -11.31 9.00 -0.88
C ALA A 48 -10.18 8.52 0.05
N PHE A 49 -10.50 7.74 1.09
CA PHE A 49 -9.51 7.16 1.99
C PHE A 49 -8.53 6.21 1.25
N GLY A 50 -9.05 5.35 0.38
CA GLY A 50 -8.24 4.47 -0.46
C GLY A 50 -7.28 5.23 -1.40
N LYS A 51 -7.73 6.37 -1.97
CA LYS A 51 -6.86 7.24 -2.76
C LYS A 51 -5.73 7.85 -1.93
N THR A 52 -6.03 8.34 -0.73
CA THR A 52 -5.02 8.92 0.18
C THR A 52 -3.97 7.88 0.58
N LEU A 53 -4.40 6.68 0.96
CA LEU A 53 -3.51 5.58 1.32
C LEU A 53 -2.59 5.17 0.17
N LYS A 54 -3.10 5.18 -1.06
CA LYS A 54 -2.31 4.95 -2.27
C LYS A 54 -1.23 6.02 -2.45
N ILE A 55 -1.55 7.31 -2.27
CA ILE A 55 -0.57 8.41 -2.38
C ILE A 55 0.52 8.25 -1.32
N ILE A 56 0.16 7.98 -0.07
CA ILE A 56 1.13 7.79 1.03
C ILE A 56 2.08 6.62 0.71
N THR A 57 1.53 5.48 0.28
CA THR A 57 2.34 4.30 -0.05
C THR A 57 3.26 4.59 -1.24
N LEU A 58 2.77 5.32 -2.24
CA LEU A 58 3.57 5.71 -3.41
C LEU A 58 4.72 6.66 -3.01
N CYS A 59 4.47 7.61 -2.10
CA CYS A 59 5.51 8.46 -1.51
C CYS A 59 6.56 7.64 -0.74
N MET A 60 6.15 6.65 0.06
CA MET A 60 7.09 5.74 0.73
C MET A 60 7.92 4.92 -0.27
N GLY A 61 7.29 4.44 -1.34
CA GLY A 61 7.98 3.78 -2.45
C GLY A 61 9.02 4.66 -3.11
N LEU A 62 8.67 5.93 -3.41
CA LEU A 62 9.59 6.92 -4.01
C LEU A 62 10.78 7.22 -3.09
N LEU A 63 10.52 7.42 -1.79
CA LEU A 63 11.56 7.61 -0.78
C LEU A 63 12.50 6.41 -0.72
N SER A 64 11.96 5.20 -0.64
CA SER A 64 12.76 3.98 -0.63
C SER A 64 13.61 3.82 -1.90
N LEU A 65 13.03 4.12 -3.06
CA LEU A 65 13.71 4.07 -4.36
C LEU A 65 14.86 5.09 -4.41
N TYR A 66 14.64 6.32 -3.94
CA TYR A 66 15.67 7.37 -3.88
C TYR A 66 16.88 6.91 -3.05
N PHE A 67 16.65 6.38 -1.85
CA PHE A 67 17.73 5.84 -1.02
C PHE A 67 18.40 4.61 -1.65
N GLY A 68 17.62 3.75 -2.31
CA GLY A 68 18.10 2.60 -3.07
C GLY A 68 19.07 3.01 -4.19
N ILE A 69 18.66 3.94 -5.06
CA ILE A 69 19.47 4.44 -6.19
C ILE A 69 20.76 5.09 -5.69
N ILE A 70 20.69 5.95 -4.66
CA ILE A 70 21.89 6.58 -4.07
C ILE A 70 22.84 5.52 -3.51
N SER A 71 22.32 4.45 -2.90
CA SER A 71 23.14 3.37 -2.39
C SER A 71 23.75 2.51 -3.52
N PHE A 72 23.03 2.33 -4.63
CA PHE A 72 23.50 1.61 -5.81
C PHE A 72 24.65 2.33 -6.51
N LEU A 73 24.54 3.66 -6.68
CA LEU A 73 25.62 4.52 -7.19
C LEU A 73 26.92 4.39 -6.38
N LYS A 74 26.82 4.07 -5.08
CA LYS A 74 27.97 3.77 -4.21
C LYS A 74 28.47 2.32 -4.28
N LYS A 75 28.18 1.60 -5.36
CA LYS A 75 28.57 0.20 -5.63
C LYS A 75 28.18 -0.80 -4.53
N ASN A 76 27.16 -0.52 -3.73
CA ASN A 76 26.64 -1.51 -2.77
C ASN A 76 25.72 -2.49 -3.48
N LYS A 77 26.11 -3.77 -3.58
CA LYS A 77 25.28 -4.85 -4.15
C LYS A 77 23.92 -4.99 -3.46
N ILE A 78 23.87 -4.75 -2.14
CA ILE A 78 22.65 -4.79 -1.31
C ILE A 78 21.61 -3.74 -1.77
N ALA A 79 22.04 -2.67 -2.44
CA ALA A 79 21.14 -1.63 -2.92
C ALA A 79 20.15 -2.11 -3.99
N ILE A 80 20.53 -3.14 -4.77
CA ILE A 80 19.66 -3.73 -5.79
C ILE A 80 18.39 -4.28 -5.14
N ILE A 81 18.54 -4.97 -4.00
CA ILE A 81 17.42 -5.54 -3.25
C ILE A 81 16.46 -4.43 -2.80
N GLY A 82 17.00 -3.32 -2.28
CA GLY A 82 16.20 -2.16 -1.87
C GLY A 82 15.42 -1.52 -3.03
N ILE A 83 16.05 -1.37 -4.20
CA ILE A 83 15.39 -0.85 -5.41
C ILE A 83 14.28 -1.79 -5.86
N LEU A 84 14.56 -3.10 -5.90
CA LEU A 84 13.61 -4.12 -6.35
C LEU A 84 12.38 -4.17 -5.42
N LEU A 85 12.60 -4.08 -4.10
CA LEU A 85 11.53 -3.93 -3.12
C LEU A 85 10.73 -2.63 -3.30
N ALA A 86 11.39 -1.51 -3.58
CA ALA A 86 10.71 -0.24 -3.77
C ALA A 86 9.80 -0.24 -5.02
N ILE A 87 10.28 -0.84 -6.12
CA ILE A 87 9.48 -1.03 -7.33
C ILE A 87 8.28 -1.94 -7.03
N LEU A 88 8.51 -3.06 -6.34
CA LEU A 88 7.44 -3.98 -5.94
C LEU A 88 6.39 -3.27 -5.08
N LEU A 89 6.82 -2.45 -4.11
CA LEU A 89 5.93 -1.67 -3.25
C LEU A 89 5.10 -0.67 -4.06
N MET A 90 5.72 0.03 -5.02
CA MET A 90 5.01 0.92 -5.93
C MET A 90 3.94 0.17 -6.71
N VAL A 91 4.28 -0.96 -7.33
CA VAL A 91 3.33 -1.77 -8.10
C VAL A 91 2.18 -2.24 -7.20
N CYS A 92 2.48 -2.74 -6.00
CA CYS A 92 1.47 -3.14 -5.03
C CYS A 92 0.55 -1.99 -4.62
N SER A 93 1.02 -0.74 -4.57
CA SER A 93 0.18 0.42 -4.24
C SER A 93 -0.95 0.67 -5.26
N PHE A 94 -0.79 0.21 -6.50
CA PHE A 94 -1.83 0.32 -7.52
C PHE A 94 -2.87 -0.79 -7.44
N ILE A 95 -2.57 -1.88 -6.74
CA ILE A 95 -3.47 -3.02 -6.60
C ILE A 95 -4.39 -2.78 -5.40
N PRO A 96 -5.72 -2.66 -5.61
CA PRO A 96 -6.66 -2.46 -4.53
C PRO A 96 -6.98 -3.80 -3.86
N PHE A 97 -6.05 -4.34 -3.06
CA PHE A 97 -6.17 -5.66 -2.41
C PHE A 97 -7.46 -5.81 -1.59
N TRP A 98 -7.93 -4.73 -0.96
CA TRP A 98 -9.18 -4.74 -0.21
C TRP A 98 -10.42 -5.15 -1.04
N LYS A 99 -10.48 -4.78 -2.34
CA LYS A 99 -11.59 -5.17 -3.23
C LYS A 99 -11.59 -6.67 -3.51
N TYR A 100 -10.40 -7.23 -3.66
CA TYR A 100 -10.24 -8.68 -3.85
C TYR A 100 -10.63 -9.46 -2.60
N MET A 101 -10.26 -8.96 -1.41
CA MET A 101 -10.70 -9.56 -0.14
C MET A 101 -12.23 -9.52 0.00
N LEU A 102 -12.85 -8.40 -0.37
CA LEU A 102 -14.31 -8.25 -0.36
C LEU A 102 -15.01 -9.25 -1.29
N LYS A 103 -14.56 -9.35 -2.54
CA LYS A 103 -15.08 -10.30 -3.53
C LYS A 103 -14.97 -11.75 -3.03
N ASN A 104 -13.84 -12.10 -2.40
CA ASN A 104 -13.61 -13.46 -1.91
C ASN A 104 -14.42 -13.79 -0.64
N SER A 105 -14.89 -12.78 0.11
CA SER A 105 -15.82 -12.96 1.23
C SER A 105 -17.28 -13.22 0.81
N GLY A 106 -17.58 -13.33 -0.49
CA GLY A 106 -18.92 -13.63 -1.00
C GLY A 106 -19.86 -12.42 -1.07
N LEU A 107 -19.36 -11.22 -0.77
CA LEU A 107 -20.04 -9.94 -0.97
C LEU A 107 -19.80 -9.48 -2.42
N ASP A 108 -20.69 -9.86 -3.33
CA ASP A 108 -20.68 -9.39 -4.73
C ASP A 108 -21.27 -7.98 -4.79
N ILE A 109 -20.39 -6.98 -4.66
CA ILE A 109 -20.77 -5.57 -4.76
C ILE A 109 -20.19 -5.04 -6.05
N SER A 110 -21.06 -4.75 -7.02
CA SER A 110 -20.71 -4.06 -8.24
C SER A 110 -20.25 -2.63 -7.89
N PHE A 111 -18.95 -2.39 -7.98
CA PHE A 111 -18.33 -1.06 -7.84
C PHE A 111 -18.53 -0.22 -9.10
#